data_AF-A0A519VJP3-F1
#
_entry.id   AF-A0A519VJP3-F1
#
_cell.length_a   1.000
_cell.length_b   1.000
_cell.length_c   1.000
_cell.angle_alpha   90.00
_cell.angle_beta   90.00
_cell.angle_gamma   90.00
#
_symmetry.space_group_name_H-M   'P 1'
#
loop_
_entity.id
_entity.type
_entity.pdbx_description
1 polymer ?
#
loop_
_entity_poly.entity_id
_entity_poly.type
_entity_poly.pdbx_seq_one_letter_code
_entity_poly.pdbx_strand_id
1 'polypeptide(L)'
;MLSEPTYLAARMVAPALAVHFAQHWAAAARLSAVPLAPPPPAALIEAVIDVAFWASLRREEGRPPRISLALLAPEDAVQPLRFAHQLRLTPQALIKLAPAVEQPGIHLGIGEDDKGLYVWGTATHIPPVCFVLEVVEPGLLVAKHRRADGFGKFVNVAVLRGDQVRVVDEENLGLADCPVLRESLPAITLSSSATAGSGPTVEVLLELARAMRAHGRGGLVLLVPTGSDAWQESIVQPLSYPVAPAYDEVATLLAEPDHTQRDWQDTL
;
A
#
# COMPACT_ATOMS: atom_id res chain seq x y z
N MET A 1 -22.57 -4.62 -5.34
CA MET A 1 -22.98 -5.68 -4.39
C MET A 1 -21.74 -6.29 -3.73
N LEU A 2 -21.57 -6.03 -2.44
CA LEU A 2 -20.59 -6.68 -1.57
C LEU A 2 -20.98 -8.16 -1.42
N SER A 3 -20.04 -9.10 -1.61
CA SER A 3 -20.28 -10.49 -1.24
C SER A 3 -20.46 -10.58 0.28
N GLU A 4 -21.30 -11.49 0.77
CA GLU A 4 -21.52 -11.65 2.20
C GLU A 4 -20.19 -12.05 2.89
N PRO A 5 -19.68 -11.28 3.87
CA PRO A 5 -18.44 -11.61 4.57
C PRO A 5 -18.59 -12.91 5.35
N THR A 6 -17.64 -13.82 5.20
CA THR A 6 -17.68 -15.17 5.79
C THR A 6 -16.71 -15.32 6.97
N TYR A 7 -15.75 -14.41 7.11
CA TYR A 7 -14.80 -14.38 8.21
C TYR A 7 -15.42 -13.71 9.44
N LEU A 8 -15.86 -14.53 10.40
CA LEU A 8 -16.62 -14.07 11.58
C LEU A 8 -15.87 -13.02 12.42
N ALA A 9 -14.55 -13.14 12.57
CA ALA A 9 -13.75 -12.18 13.32
C ALA A 9 -13.77 -10.78 12.69
N ALA A 10 -13.92 -10.66 11.36
CA ALA A 10 -14.14 -9.38 10.69
C ALA A 10 -15.42 -8.72 11.19
N ARG A 11 -16.52 -9.48 11.23
CA ARG A 11 -17.84 -9.03 11.70
C ARG A 11 -17.81 -8.59 13.16
N MET A 12 -17.06 -9.31 14.00
CA MET A 12 -16.92 -8.99 15.42
C MET A 12 -16.15 -7.70 15.67
N VAL A 13 -15.09 -7.43 14.89
CA VAL A 13 -14.19 -6.29 15.15
C VAL A 13 -14.59 -5.01 14.41
N ALA A 14 -15.26 -5.13 13.25
CA ALA A 14 -15.54 -3.99 12.39
C ALA A 14 -16.32 -2.85 13.07
N PRO A 15 -17.34 -3.09 13.92
CA PRO A 15 -18.00 -2.01 14.66
C PRO A 15 -17.06 -1.26 15.61
N ALA A 16 -16.19 -1.98 16.33
CA ALA A 16 -15.24 -1.36 17.25
C ALA A 16 -14.20 -0.52 16.49
N LEU A 17 -13.70 -1.03 15.36
CA LEU A 17 -12.81 -0.27 14.48
C LEU A 17 -13.51 0.98 13.93
N ALA A 18 -14.75 0.87 13.44
CA ALA A 18 -15.47 2.02 12.92
C ALA A 18 -15.63 3.14 13.98
N VAL A 19 -15.92 2.77 15.23
CA VAL A 19 -15.99 3.72 16.34
C VAL A 19 -14.64 4.35 16.63
N HIS A 20 -13.57 3.54 16.73
CA HIS A 20 -12.20 4.03 16.96
C HIS A 20 -11.78 5.04 15.89
N PHE A 21 -11.97 4.71 14.62
CA PHE A 21 -11.61 5.56 13.49
C PHE A 21 -12.47 6.84 13.45
N ALA A 22 -13.76 6.75 13.76
CA ALA A 22 -14.62 7.93 13.85
C ALA A 22 -14.20 8.90 14.96
N GLN A 23 -13.79 8.38 16.12
CA GLN A 23 -13.29 9.20 17.23
C GLN A 23 -11.98 9.92 16.85
N HIS A 24 -11.02 9.20 16.26
CA HIS A 24 -9.75 9.76 15.83
C HIS A 24 -9.92 10.74 14.67
N TRP A 25 -10.84 10.46 13.75
CA TRP A 25 -11.19 11.37 12.68
C TRP A 25 -11.77 12.67 13.24
N ALA A 26 -12.69 12.59 14.21
CA ALA A 26 -13.28 13.76 14.84
C ALA A 26 -12.27 14.60 15.65
N ALA A 27 -11.20 13.98 16.16
CA ALA A 27 -10.09 14.68 16.79
C ALA A 27 -9.20 15.36 15.75
N ALA A 28 -8.81 14.64 14.69
CA ALA A 28 -7.96 15.16 13.61
C ALA A 28 -8.64 16.27 12.82
N ALA A 29 -9.93 16.14 12.50
CA ALA A 29 -10.71 17.14 11.78
C ALA A 29 -10.81 18.49 12.50
N ARG A 30 -10.65 18.53 13.84
CA ARG A 30 -10.58 19.79 14.59
C ARG A 30 -9.22 20.48 14.49
N LEU A 31 -8.17 19.72 14.22
CA LEU A 31 -6.77 20.18 14.20
C LEU A 31 -6.28 20.45 12.77
N SER A 32 -6.86 19.79 11.77
CA SER A 32 -6.45 19.93 10.37
C SER A 32 -7.12 21.12 9.69
N ALA A 33 -6.32 21.91 8.98
CA ALA A 33 -6.80 23.01 8.12
C ALA A 33 -7.37 22.52 6.78
N VAL A 34 -7.09 21.26 6.41
CA VAL A 34 -7.53 20.62 5.16
C VAL A 34 -8.65 19.63 5.49
N PRO A 35 -9.71 19.53 4.66
CA PRO A 35 -10.76 18.52 4.82
C PRO A 35 -10.18 17.09 4.80
N LEU A 36 -10.54 16.26 5.78
CA LEU A 36 -10.22 14.84 5.77
C LEU A 36 -11.37 14.04 5.16
N ALA A 37 -11.03 12.99 4.40
CA ALA A 37 -11.99 11.99 3.96
C ALA A 37 -12.74 11.39 5.15
N PRO A 38 -14.06 11.14 5.05
CA PRO A 38 -14.86 10.60 6.15
C PRO A 38 -14.35 9.22 6.58
N PRO A 39 -14.50 8.86 7.87
CA PRO A 39 -14.06 7.56 8.36
C PRO A 39 -14.89 6.43 7.72
N PRO A 40 -14.29 5.28 7.41
CA PRO A 40 -14.99 4.18 6.75
C PRO A 40 -16.06 3.56 7.67
N PRO A 41 -17.27 3.24 7.16
CA PRO A 41 -18.28 2.57 7.95
C PRO A 41 -17.90 1.11 8.27
N ALA A 42 -18.50 0.55 9.31
CA ALA A 42 -18.21 -0.83 9.75
C ALA A 42 -18.38 -1.88 8.64
N ALA A 43 -19.41 -1.76 7.81
CA ALA A 43 -19.64 -2.69 6.70
C ALA A 43 -18.49 -2.71 5.68
N LEU A 44 -17.89 -1.54 5.42
CA LEU A 44 -16.74 -1.41 4.53
C LEU A 44 -15.49 -2.06 5.15
N ILE A 45 -15.23 -1.77 6.43
CA ILE A 45 -14.13 -2.37 7.19
C ILE A 45 -14.26 -3.90 7.22
N GLU A 46 -15.45 -4.43 7.50
CA GLU A 46 -15.74 -5.87 7.54
C GLU A 46 -15.42 -6.53 6.18
N ALA A 47 -15.91 -5.95 5.08
CA ALA A 47 -15.71 -6.48 3.74
C ALA A 47 -14.23 -6.50 3.33
N VAL A 48 -13.47 -5.44 3.65
CA VAL A 48 -12.04 -5.35 3.35
C VAL A 48 -11.26 -6.38 4.16
N ILE A 49 -11.55 -6.53 5.45
CA ILE A 49 -10.91 -7.52 6.33
C ILE A 49 -11.20 -8.94 5.83
N ASP A 50 -12.44 -9.25 5.44
CA ASP A 50 -12.81 -10.57 4.92
C ASP A 50 -12.02 -10.93 3.66
N VAL A 51 -11.99 -10.04 2.67
CA VAL A 51 -11.25 -10.28 1.42
C VAL A 51 -9.76 -10.46 1.69
N ALA A 52 -9.17 -9.58 2.51
CA ALA A 52 -7.75 -9.64 2.86
C ALA A 52 -7.41 -10.93 3.63
N PHE A 53 -8.28 -11.38 4.53
CA PHE A 53 -8.10 -12.62 5.26
C PHE A 53 -8.06 -13.81 4.32
N TRP A 54 -9.03 -13.94 3.42
CA TRP A 54 -9.04 -15.03 2.46
C TRP A 54 -7.88 -14.97 1.47
N ALA A 55 -7.41 -13.78 1.10
CA ALA A 55 -6.19 -13.59 0.31
C ALA A 55 -4.94 -14.08 1.08
N SER A 56 -4.85 -13.78 2.38
CA SER A 56 -3.69 -14.14 3.22
C SER A 56 -3.44 -15.64 3.29
N LEU A 57 -4.49 -16.46 3.17
CA LEU A 57 -4.40 -17.92 3.24
C LEU A 57 -4.02 -18.58 1.91
N ARG A 58 -3.83 -17.80 0.84
CA ARG A 58 -3.43 -18.29 -0.48
C ARG A 58 -1.94 -18.07 -0.71
N ARG A 59 -1.45 -18.45 -1.89
CA ARG A 59 -0.05 -18.28 -2.30
C ARG A 59 0.01 -17.73 -3.71
N GLU A 60 0.99 -16.86 -3.97
CA GLU A 60 1.38 -16.41 -5.30
C GLU A 60 2.83 -16.83 -5.56
N GLU A 61 3.05 -17.56 -6.67
CA GLU A 61 4.37 -18.11 -7.02
C GLU A 61 5.01 -18.93 -5.86
N GLY A 62 4.18 -19.63 -5.10
CA GLY A 62 4.61 -20.43 -3.95
C GLY A 62 4.94 -19.64 -2.68
N ARG A 63 4.88 -18.31 -2.68
CA ARG A 63 5.12 -17.46 -1.50
C ARG A 63 3.79 -17.01 -0.86
N PRO A 64 3.71 -16.94 0.48
CA PRO A 64 2.57 -16.30 1.15
C PRO A 64 2.53 -14.80 0.80
N PRO A 65 1.36 -14.21 0.53
CA PRO A 65 1.27 -12.81 0.13
C PRO A 65 1.47 -11.89 1.33
N ARG A 66 2.26 -10.83 1.13
CA ARG A 66 2.26 -9.64 1.99
C ARG A 66 1.51 -8.54 1.25
N ILE A 67 0.51 -7.95 1.89
CA ILE A 67 -0.40 -7.00 1.25
C ILE A 67 -0.60 -5.83 2.20
N SER A 68 -0.52 -4.61 1.70
CA SER A 68 -0.94 -3.42 2.42
C SER A 68 -2.08 -2.76 1.66
N LEU A 69 -3.24 -2.57 2.31
CA LEU A 69 -4.42 -1.94 1.75
C LEU A 69 -4.68 -0.62 2.45
N ALA A 70 -5.09 0.41 1.73
CA ALA A 70 -5.53 1.67 2.31
C ALA A 70 -6.90 2.05 1.76
N LEU A 71 -7.87 2.26 2.66
CA LEU A 71 -9.20 2.75 2.30
C LEU A 71 -9.14 4.26 2.08
N LEU A 72 -8.97 4.67 0.83
CA LEU A 72 -8.96 6.07 0.43
C LEU A 72 -9.36 6.19 -1.05
N ALA A 73 -10.00 7.30 -1.42
CA ALA A 73 -10.32 7.56 -2.82
C ALA A 73 -9.05 8.02 -3.57
N PRO A 74 -8.92 7.78 -4.89
CA PRO A 74 -7.72 8.16 -5.62
C PRO A 74 -7.41 9.66 -5.56
N GLU A 75 -8.43 10.52 -5.42
CA GLU A 75 -8.31 11.96 -5.22
C GLU A 75 -7.70 12.38 -3.87
N ASP A 76 -7.74 11.51 -2.86
CA ASP A 76 -7.17 11.76 -1.53
C ASP A 76 -5.70 11.31 -1.43
N ALA A 77 -5.17 10.61 -2.44
CA ALA A 77 -3.77 10.24 -2.53
C ALA A 77 -2.93 11.35 -3.17
N VAL A 78 -1.71 11.53 -2.65
CA VAL A 78 -0.70 12.35 -3.32
C VAL A 78 -0.01 11.50 -4.38
N GLN A 79 -0.06 11.94 -5.64
CA GLN A 79 0.58 11.29 -6.80
C GLN A 79 0.33 9.77 -6.89
N PRO A 80 -0.94 9.32 -6.92
CA PRO A 80 -1.25 7.90 -7.01
C PRO A 80 -0.82 7.32 -8.36
N LEU A 81 -0.29 6.09 -8.35
CA LEU A 81 -0.22 5.27 -9.56
C LEU A 81 -1.58 4.62 -9.77
N ARG A 82 -2.28 5.02 -10.84
CA ARG A 82 -3.66 4.60 -11.11
C ARG A 82 -3.74 3.54 -12.21
N PHE A 83 -4.49 2.48 -11.96
CA PHE A 83 -4.83 1.55 -13.02
C PHE A 83 -5.83 2.20 -13.99
N ALA A 84 -5.67 1.93 -15.29
CA ALA A 84 -6.61 2.39 -16.32
C ALA A 84 -7.99 1.75 -16.13
N HIS A 85 -8.05 0.58 -15.51
CA HIS A 85 -9.27 -0.13 -15.18
C HIS A 85 -9.30 -0.46 -13.69
N GLN A 86 -10.41 -0.13 -13.03
CA GLN A 86 -10.65 -0.50 -11.65
C GLN A 86 -10.80 -2.02 -11.54
N LEU A 87 -10.09 -2.63 -10.60
CA LEU A 87 -10.11 -4.07 -10.38
C LEU A 87 -11.03 -4.38 -9.23
N ARG A 88 -12.02 -5.24 -9.42
CA ARG A 88 -12.90 -5.65 -8.31
C ARG A 88 -12.06 -6.23 -7.16
N LEU A 89 -12.31 -5.75 -5.94
CA LEU A 89 -11.64 -6.24 -4.76
C LEU A 89 -12.08 -7.69 -4.50
N THR A 90 -11.17 -8.62 -4.76
CA THR A 90 -11.37 -10.06 -4.58
C THR A 90 -10.08 -10.68 -4.04
N PRO A 91 -10.14 -11.83 -3.36
CA PRO A 91 -8.93 -12.47 -2.86
C PRO A 91 -7.94 -12.77 -4.00
N GLN A 92 -8.44 -13.20 -5.15
CA GLN A 92 -7.63 -13.48 -6.33
C GLN A 92 -6.91 -12.23 -6.87
N ALA A 93 -7.60 -11.09 -6.97
CA ALA A 93 -6.98 -9.83 -7.39
C ALA A 93 -5.89 -9.40 -6.40
N LEU A 94 -6.15 -9.50 -5.09
CA LEU A 94 -5.16 -9.14 -4.07
C LEU A 94 -3.91 -10.03 -4.12
N ILE A 95 -4.06 -11.33 -4.33
CA ILE A 95 -2.92 -12.26 -4.45
C ILE A 95 -2.05 -11.91 -5.64
N LYS A 96 -2.66 -11.56 -6.78
CA LYS A 96 -1.92 -11.15 -8.00
C LYS A 96 -1.22 -9.81 -7.85
N LEU A 97 -1.78 -8.90 -7.06
CA LEU A 97 -1.20 -7.59 -6.80
C LEU A 97 -0.24 -7.56 -5.61
N ALA A 98 -0.25 -8.59 -4.75
CA ALA A 98 0.58 -8.65 -3.55
C ALA A 98 2.06 -8.36 -3.83
N PRO A 99 2.70 -8.91 -4.88
CA PRO A 99 4.10 -8.59 -5.19
C PRO A 99 4.36 -7.09 -5.39
N ALA A 100 3.39 -6.32 -5.87
CA ALA A 100 3.56 -4.88 -6.11
C ALA A 100 3.59 -4.04 -4.81
N VAL A 101 3.17 -4.60 -3.68
CA VAL A 101 3.01 -3.90 -2.39
C VAL A 101 3.68 -4.62 -1.22
N GLU A 102 4.68 -5.47 -1.50
CA GLU A 102 5.47 -6.14 -0.45
C GLU A 102 6.38 -5.16 0.32
N GLN A 103 6.74 -4.04 -0.30
CA GLN A 103 7.59 -3.03 0.32
C GLN A 103 6.78 -2.14 1.28
N PRO A 104 7.33 -1.82 2.48
CA PRO A 104 6.70 -0.87 3.39
C PRO A 104 6.45 0.48 2.71
N GLY A 105 5.32 1.10 3.04
CA GLY A 105 4.94 2.42 2.53
C GLY A 105 4.22 2.40 1.19
N ILE A 106 4.10 1.26 0.50
CA ILE A 106 3.27 1.13 -0.71
C ILE A 106 1.96 0.43 -0.35
N HIS A 107 0.85 1.10 -0.61
CA HIS A 107 -0.49 0.60 -0.29
C HIS A 107 -1.33 0.42 -1.55
N LEU A 108 -2.07 -0.68 -1.67
CA LEU A 108 -3.15 -0.78 -2.65
C LEU A 108 -4.31 0.12 -2.21
N GLY A 109 -4.67 1.05 -3.06
CA GLY A 109 -5.78 1.97 -2.81
C GLY A 109 -7.12 1.32 -3.08
N ILE A 110 -8.00 1.34 -2.07
CA ILE A 110 -9.34 0.75 -2.14
C ILE A 110 -10.40 1.84 -2.18
N GLY A 111 -11.21 1.82 -3.23
CA GLY A 111 -12.39 2.66 -3.39
C GLY A 111 -13.69 1.85 -3.35
N GLU A 112 -14.82 2.56 -3.33
CA GLU A 112 -16.16 2.00 -3.34
C GLU A 112 -17.02 2.72 -4.38
N ASP A 113 -17.78 1.95 -5.16
CA ASP A 113 -18.82 2.45 -6.07
C ASP A 113 -20.11 1.62 -5.94
N ASP A 114 -21.10 1.90 -6.78
CA ASP A 114 -22.37 1.16 -6.84
C ASP A 114 -22.20 -0.36 -7.07
N LYS A 115 -21.08 -0.77 -7.68
CA LYS A 115 -20.76 -2.18 -7.99
C LYS A 115 -20.04 -2.85 -6.83
N GLY A 116 -19.42 -2.09 -5.94
CA GLY A 116 -18.81 -2.52 -4.68
C GLY A 116 -17.38 -2.04 -4.57
N LEU A 117 -16.55 -2.82 -3.87
CA LEU A 117 -15.16 -2.45 -3.63
C LEU A 117 -14.27 -2.75 -4.82
N TYR A 118 -13.36 -1.82 -5.10
CA TYR A 118 -12.37 -1.96 -6.15
C TYR A 118 -11.00 -1.44 -5.71
N VAL A 119 -9.96 -2.02 -6.30
CA VAL A 119 -8.59 -1.52 -6.26
C VAL A 119 -8.43 -0.55 -7.42
N TRP A 120 -8.05 0.69 -7.14
CA TRP A 120 -7.83 1.70 -8.18
C TRP A 120 -6.36 1.88 -8.57
N GLY A 121 -5.43 1.36 -7.78
CA GLY A 121 -4.00 1.57 -7.99
C GLY A 121 -3.19 1.45 -6.70
N THR A 122 -2.07 2.16 -6.63
CA THR A 122 -1.22 2.25 -5.43
C THR A 122 -1.05 3.69 -4.94
N ALA A 123 -0.86 3.82 -3.62
CA ALA A 123 -0.50 5.06 -2.95
C ALA A 123 0.75 4.85 -2.10
N THR A 124 1.68 5.80 -2.17
CA THR A 124 2.87 5.87 -1.30
C THR A 124 2.68 6.86 -0.14
N HIS A 125 1.85 7.88 -0.35
CA HIS A 125 1.54 8.90 0.64
C HIS A 125 0.05 8.90 0.99
N ILE A 126 -0.26 8.36 2.16
CA ILE A 126 -1.63 8.28 2.68
C ILE A 126 -1.92 9.42 3.69
N PRO A 127 -3.16 9.95 3.73
CA PRO A 127 -3.55 10.94 4.72
C PRO A 127 -3.47 10.44 6.17
N PRO A 128 -3.40 11.35 7.17
CA PRO A 128 -3.54 10.97 8.57
C PRO A 128 -4.91 10.34 8.84
N VAL A 129 -4.98 9.42 9.81
CA VAL A 129 -6.21 8.69 10.20
C VAL A 129 -6.83 7.82 9.09
N CYS A 130 -6.16 7.67 7.94
CA CYS A 130 -6.54 6.72 6.91
C CYS A 130 -6.52 5.29 7.47
N PHE A 131 -7.58 4.52 7.21
CA PHE A 131 -7.63 3.11 7.55
C PHE A 131 -6.68 2.33 6.64
N VAL A 132 -5.72 1.65 7.27
CA VAL A 132 -4.76 0.77 6.60
C VAL A 132 -4.88 -0.64 7.18
N LEU A 133 -4.91 -1.63 6.31
CA LEU A 133 -4.94 -3.04 6.69
C LEU A 133 -3.74 -3.77 6.07
N GLU A 134 -2.94 -4.40 6.91
CA GLU A 134 -1.77 -5.17 6.47
C GLU A 134 -1.95 -6.66 6.71
N VAL A 135 -1.67 -7.44 5.68
CA VAL A 135 -1.48 -8.88 5.75
C VAL A 135 0.01 -9.13 5.99
N VAL A 136 0.37 -9.51 7.21
CA VAL A 136 1.77 -9.71 7.63
C VAL A 136 2.21 -11.15 7.36
N GLU A 137 1.33 -12.10 7.69
CA GLU A 137 1.52 -13.54 7.51
C GLU A 137 0.16 -14.21 7.21
N PRO A 138 0.13 -15.47 6.75
CA PRO A 138 -1.12 -16.18 6.54
C PRO A 138 -2.01 -16.19 7.79
N GLY A 139 -3.20 -15.59 7.67
CA GLY A 139 -4.16 -15.47 8.75
C GLY A 139 -3.84 -14.41 9.81
N LEU A 140 -2.77 -13.62 9.65
CA LEU A 140 -2.39 -12.51 10.53
C LEU A 140 -2.56 -11.16 9.82
N LEU A 141 -3.55 -10.40 10.28
CA LEU A 141 -3.88 -9.08 9.76
C LEU A 141 -3.71 -8.02 10.84
N VAL A 142 -3.24 -6.84 10.46
CA VAL A 142 -3.05 -5.69 11.35
C VAL A 142 -3.77 -4.49 10.76
N ALA A 143 -4.79 -3.99 11.48
CA ALA A 143 -5.45 -2.73 11.15
C ALA A 143 -4.71 -1.58 11.86
N LYS A 144 -4.38 -0.53 11.12
CA LYS A 144 -3.59 0.61 11.61
C LYS A 144 -4.02 1.92 10.97
N HIS A 145 -3.58 3.04 11.54
CA HIS A 145 -3.65 4.36 10.90
C HIS A 145 -2.45 5.20 11.24
N ARG A 146 -2.15 6.19 10.38
CA ARG A 146 -1.13 7.20 10.68
C ARG A 146 -1.69 8.23 11.67
N ARG A 147 -0.88 8.67 12.64
CA ARG A 147 -1.30 9.74 13.57
C ARG A 147 -1.36 11.11 12.88
N ALA A 148 -2.19 12.00 13.44
CA ALA A 148 -2.33 13.38 12.99
C ALA A 148 -1.32 14.36 13.63
N ASP A 149 -0.65 13.97 14.72
CA ASP A 149 0.28 14.79 15.51
C ASP A 149 1.74 14.80 14.99
N GLY A 150 2.01 14.12 13.87
CA GLY A 150 3.29 14.20 13.15
C GLY A 150 4.31 13.14 13.57
N PHE A 151 5.24 12.84 12.64
CA PHE A 151 6.24 11.76 12.65
C PHE A 151 5.75 10.35 12.36
N GLY A 152 5.17 10.11 11.18
CA GLY A 152 5.22 8.82 10.44
C GLY A 152 4.78 7.52 11.13
N LYS A 153 4.39 7.56 12.41
CA LYS A 153 4.26 6.38 13.25
C LYS A 153 2.84 5.88 13.14
N PHE A 154 2.70 4.69 12.58
CA PHE A 154 1.43 3.99 12.52
C PHE A 154 1.06 3.49 13.92
N VAL A 155 -0.21 3.67 14.27
CA VAL A 155 -0.79 3.06 15.47
C VAL A 155 -1.50 1.78 15.04
N ASN A 156 -1.05 0.64 15.59
CA ASN A 156 -1.76 -0.61 15.43
C ASN A 156 -3.02 -0.56 16.30
N VAL A 157 -4.19 -0.67 15.68
CA VAL A 157 -5.49 -0.59 16.35
C VAL A 157 -6.05 -1.98 16.62
N ALA A 158 -5.83 -2.92 15.71
CA ALA A 158 -6.25 -4.30 15.92
C ALA A 158 -5.30 -5.28 15.24
N VAL A 159 -5.11 -6.42 15.90
CA VAL A 159 -4.43 -7.59 15.36
C VAL A 159 -5.42 -8.73 15.29
N LEU A 160 -5.66 -9.25 14.10
CA LEU A 160 -6.49 -10.41 13.84
C LEU A 160 -5.59 -11.59 13.50
N ARG A 161 -5.68 -12.69 14.25
CA ARG A 161 -4.91 -13.90 14.01
C ARG A 161 -5.84 -15.11 14.01
N GLY A 162 -6.16 -15.63 12.82
CA GLY A 162 -7.10 -16.76 12.71
C GLY A 162 -8.46 -16.39 13.29
N ASP A 163 -8.91 -17.08 14.32
CA ASP A 163 -10.15 -16.79 15.06
C ASP A 163 -9.96 -15.82 16.24
N GLN A 164 -8.73 -15.44 16.56
CA GLN A 164 -8.41 -14.55 17.67
C GLN A 164 -8.35 -13.09 17.22
N VAL A 165 -9.00 -12.21 17.96
CA VAL A 165 -8.95 -10.75 17.73
C VAL A 165 -8.40 -10.09 18.98
N ARG A 166 -7.40 -9.22 18.81
CA ARG A 166 -6.87 -8.35 19.86
C ARG A 166 -6.97 -6.90 19.38
N VAL A 167 -7.88 -6.13 19.98
CA VAL A 167 -7.92 -4.67 19.82
C VAL A 167 -6.86 -4.08 20.75
N VAL A 168 -6.00 -3.24 20.22
CA VAL A 168 -4.91 -2.59 20.96
C VAL A 168 -5.39 -1.19 21.33
N ASP A 169 -5.59 -0.94 22.63
CA ASP A 169 -5.96 0.37 23.15
C ASP A 169 -4.72 1.25 23.35
N GLU A 170 -4.80 2.55 23.02
CA GLU A 170 -3.69 3.50 23.08
C GLU A 170 -3.14 3.71 24.51
N GLU A 171 -3.95 3.45 25.55
CA GLU A 171 -3.49 3.49 26.95
C GLU A 171 -2.49 2.38 27.29
N ASN A 172 -2.46 1.29 26.51
CA ASN A 172 -1.44 0.25 26.60
C ASN A 172 -0.36 0.49 25.54
N LEU A 173 0.51 1.46 25.83
CA LEU A 173 1.70 1.78 25.05
C LEU A 173 2.52 0.53 24.71
N GLY A 174 2.67 0.31 23.40
CA GLY A 174 3.88 -0.27 22.81
C GLY A 174 3.80 -1.76 22.49
N LEU A 175 3.41 -2.09 21.27
CA LEU A 175 3.91 -3.29 20.60
C LEU A 175 5.38 -3.06 20.19
N ALA A 176 6.26 -2.84 21.17
CA ALA A 176 7.70 -2.80 20.98
C ALA A 176 8.31 -4.22 20.86
N ASP A 177 7.53 -5.27 21.11
CA ASP A 177 8.01 -6.66 21.20
C ASP A 177 7.38 -7.60 20.14
N CYS A 178 7.37 -7.17 18.87
CA CYS A 178 7.20 -8.11 17.75
C CYS A 178 8.53 -8.25 16.98
N PRO A 179 9.39 -9.23 17.33
CA PRO A 179 10.68 -9.43 16.66
C PRO A 179 10.53 -9.66 15.14
N VAL A 180 9.40 -10.25 14.71
CA VAL A 180 9.08 -10.52 13.28
C VAL A 180 8.98 -9.25 12.41
N LEU A 181 8.54 -8.12 12.99
CA LEU A 181 8.48 -6.84 12.26
C LEU A 181 9.85 -6.16 12.16
N ARG A 182 10.74 -6.37 13.14
CA ARG A 182 12.10 -5.82 13.14
C ARG A 182 13.04 -6.59 12.20
N GLU A 183 12.81 -7.89 12.03
CA GLU A 183 13.58 -8.75 11.11
C GLU A 183 13.21 -8.56 9.63
N SER A 184 12.09 -7.88 9.34
CA SER A 184 11.62 -7.64 7.97
C SER A 184 12.16 -6.33 7.35
N LEU A 185 12.95 -5.55 8.10
CA LEU A 185 13.67 -4.39 7.58
C LEU A 185 15.05 -4.83 7.10
N PRO A 186 15.29 -5.01 5.78
CA PRO A 186 16.64 -5.17 5.30
C PRO A 186 17.44 -3.92 5.68
N ALA A 187 18.49 -4.09 6.46
CA ALA A 187 19.52 -3.08 6.62
C ALA A 187 20.20 -2.91 5.26
N ILE A 188 19.68 -1.97 4.45
CA ILE A 188 20.30 -1.59 3.19
C ILE A 188 21.55 -0.79 3.58
N THR A 189 22.69 -1.46 3.64
CA THR A 189 23.99 -0.80 3.73
C THR A 189 24.33 -0.23 2.35
N LEU A 190 24.07 1.06 2.18
CA LEU A 190 24.47 1.81 0.99
C LEU A 190 25.99 2.08 1.07
N SER A 191 26.80 1.23 0.44
CA SER A 191 28.13 1.66 -0.01
C SER A 191 27.96 2.52 -1.27
N SER A 192 27.93 3.83 -1.08
CA SER A 192 28.12 4.79 -2.18
C SER A 192 29.61 4.81 -2.54
N SER A 193 29.98 4.10 -3.59
CA SER A 193 31.12 4.47 -4.42
C SER A 193 30.59 4.78 -5.82
N ALA A 194 29.84 5.87 -5.96
CA ALA A 194 29.55 6.40 -7.28
C ALA A 194 30.82 7.06 -7.81
N THR A 195 31.36 6.51 -8.90
CA THR A 195 32.35 7.19 -9.74
C THR A 195 31.71 8.49 -10.23
N ALA A 196 32.26 9.63 -9.80
CA ALA A 196 31.86 10.95 -10.27
C ALA A 196 31.95 11.00 -11.80
N GLY A 197 30.81 11.11 -12.49
CA GLY A 197 30.75 11.29 -13.95
C GLY A 197 29.63 10.59 -14.71
N SER A 198 28.69 9.88 -14.07
CA SER A 198 27.53 9.30 -14.77
C SER A 198 26.35 10.27 -14.79
N GLY A 199 25.66 10.40 -15.94
CA GLY A 199 24.49 11.27 -16.07
C GLY A 199 23.26 10.75 -15.32
N PRO A 200 22.26 11.61 -15.02
CA PRO A 200 21.13 11.30 -14.14
C PRO A 200 20.28 10.10 -14.61
N THR A 201 20.16 9.91 -15.92
CA THR A 201 19.46 8.75 -16.51
C THR A 201 20.12 7.42 -16.18
N VAL A 202 21.46 7.36 -16.15
CA VAL A 202 22.19 6.12 -15.84
C VAL A 202 22.01 5.75 -14.37
N GLU A 203 21.93 6.75 -13.50
CA GLU A 203 21.70 6.55 -12.07
C GLU A 203 20.30 5.99 -11.79
N VAL A 204 19.26 6.52 -12.43
CA VAL A 204 17.89 5.99 -12.29
C VAL A 204 17.77 4.56 -12.82
N LEU A 205 18.40 4.24 -13.96
CA LEU A 205 18.41 2.86 -14.47
C LEU A 205 19.17 1.91 -13.53
N LEU A 206 20.23 2.37 -12.89
CA LEU A 206 20.97 1.58 -11.91
C LEU A 206 20.13 1.33 -10.66
N GLU A 207 19.44 2.35 -10.13
CA GLU A 207 18.54 2.22 -8.99
C GLU A 207 17.34 1.32 -9.32
N LEU A 208 16.74 1.46 -10.51
CA LEU A 208 15.69 0.55 -10.97
C LEU A 208 16.19 -0.90 -11.03
N ALA A 209 17.38 -1.12 -11.58
CA ALA A 209 17.98 -2.45 -11.63
C ALA A 209 18.33 -3.01 -10.24
N ARG A 210 18.67 -2.15 -9.27
CA ARG A 210 18.87 -2.55 -7.86
C ARG A 210 17.53 -2.93 -7.22
N ALA A 211 16.51 -2.09 -7.37
CA ALA A 211 15.16 -2.33 -6.86
C ALA A 211 14.58 -3.63 -7.42
N MET A 212 14.69 -3.87 -8.73
CA MET A 212 14.23 -5.12 -9.36
C MET A 212 14.93 -6.36 -8.79
N ARG A 213 16.26 -6.28 -8.56
CA ARG A 213 17.00 -7.41 -7.95
C ARG A 213 16.62 -7.64 -6.50
N ALA A 214 16.48 -6.56 -5.73
CA ALA A 214 16.07 -6.62 -4.33
C ALA A 214 14.65 -7.18 -4.17
N HIS A 215 13.76 -6.87 -5.12
CA HIS A 215 12.39 -7.40 -5.17
C HIS A 215 12.33 -8.93 -5.32
N GLY A 216 13.34 -9.52 -5.97
CA GLY A 216 13.49 -10.99 -6.04
C GLY A 216 12.37 -11.69 -6.83
N ARG A 217 11.71 -10.95 -7.72
CA ARG A 217 10.73 -11.44 -8.71
C ARG A 217 11.25 -11.18 -10.13
N GLY A 218 10.81 -11.98 -11.09
CA GLY A 218 11.13 -11.78 -12.50
C GLY A 218 10.44 -10.52 -13.04
N GLY A 219 11.16 -9.71 -13.81
CA GLY A 219 10.61 -8.49 -14.42
C GLY A 219 11.42 -8.04 -15.63
N LEU A 220 10.77 -7.27 -16.51
CA LEU A 220 11.36 -6.67 -17.70
C LEU A 220 11.09 -5.16 -17.66
N VAL A 221 12.12 -4.36 -17.95
CA VAL A 221 11.97 -2.93 -18.23
C VAL A 221 12.18 -2.72 -19.72
N LEU A 222 11.19 -2.13 -20.38
CA LEU A 222 11.27 -1.77 -21.79
C LEU A 222 11.44 -0.25 -21.91
N LEU A 223 12.52 0.18 -22.56
CA LEU A 223 12.76 1.57 -22.89
C LEU A 223 12.23 1.83 -24.30
N VAL A 224 11.29 2.76 -24.42
CA VAL A 224 10.57 3.03 -25.67
C VAL A 224 10.72 4.51 -26.05
N PRO A 225 10.73 4.86 -27.36
CA PRO A 225 10.73 6.25 -27.77
C PRO A 225 9.52 7.02 -27.24
N THR A 226 9.71 8.27 -26.83
CA THR A 226 8.63 9.13 -26.34
C THR A 226 7.58 9.36 -27.43
N GLY A 227 6.30 9.24 -27.06
CA GLY A 227 5.16 9.43 -27.98
C GLY A 227 4.98 8.33 -29.02
N SER A 228 5.69 7.20 -28.91
CA SER A 228 5.48 6.03 -29.77
C SER A 228 4.74 4.93 -29.03
N ASP A 229 3.71 4.39 -29.67
CA ASP A 229 2.95 3.22 -29.19
C ASP A 229 3.31 1.93 -29.94
N ALA A 230 4.26 1.98 -30.88
CA ALA A 230 4.65 0.81 -31.70
C ALA A 230 5.16 -0.37 -30.85
N TRP A 231 5.71 -0.09 -29.67
CA TRP A 231 6.15 -1.12 -28.72
C TRP A 231 4.99 -2.00 -28.22
N GLN A 232 3.74 -1.49 -28.23
CA GLN A 232 2.57 -2.23 -27.78
C GLN A 232 2.26 -3.44 -28.68
N GLU A 233 2.70 -3.42 -29.93
CA GLU A 233 2.61 -4.55 -30.87
C GLU A 233 3.58 -5.69 -30.51
N SER A 234 4.62 -5.39 -29.71
CA SER A 234 5.64 -6.36 -29.30
C SER A 234 5.31 -7.08 -27.99
N ILE A 235 4.14 -6.82 -27.39
CA ILE A 235 3.70 -7.42 -26.13
C ILE A 235 2.32 -8.05 -26.26
N VAL A 236 2.00 -8.99 -25.37
CA VAL A 236 0.68 -9.64 -25.35
C VAL A 236 -0.38 -8.65 -24.88
N GLN A 237 -1.47 -8.55 -25.65
CA GLN A 237 -2.63 -7.72 -25.36
C GLN A 237 -3.84 -8.59 -24.94
N PRO A 238 -4.72 -8.09 -24.07
CA PRO A 238 -4.61 -6.82 -23.33
C PRO A 238 -3.63 -6.91 -22.15
N LEU A 239 -2.98 -5.79 -21.79
CA LEU A 239 -2.28 -5.71 -20.50
C LEU A 239 -3.26 -5.98 -19.36
N SER A 240 -2.85 -6.80 -18.38
CA SER A 240 -3.71 -7.13 -17.24
C SER A 240 -3.93 -5.94 -16.29
N TYR A 241 -2.88 -5.11 -16.11
CA TYR A 241 -2.88 -3.98 -15.18
C TYR A 241 -2.29 -2.74 -15.86
N PRO A 242 -2.94 -2.20 -16.90
CA PRO A 242 -2.48 -0.98 -17.54
C PRO A 242 -2.55 0.19 -16.54
N VAL A 243 -1.58 1.09 -16.60
CA VAL A 243 -1.53 2.31 -15.77
C VAL A 243 -1.94 3.50 -16.63
N ALA A 244 -2.89 4.29 -16.17
CA ALA A 244 -3.34 5.51 -16.86
C ALA A 244 -3.82 6.57 -15.84
N PRO A 245 -3.33 7.82 -15.92
CA PRO A 245 -2.32 8.33 -16.87
C PRO A 245 -0.94 7.71 -16.62
N ALA A 246 0.01 7.95 -17.54
CA ALA A 246 1.39 7.51 -17.36
C ALA A 246 1.96 8.11 -16.06
N TYR A 247 2.66 7.28 -15.28
CA TYR A 247 3.26 7.69 -14.02
C TYR A 247 4.50 8.57 -14.28
N ASP A 248 4.51 9.79 -13.76
CA ASP A 248 5.47 10.84 -14.10
C ASP A 248 6.47 11.17 -12.97
N GLU A 249 6.36 10.55 -11.81
CA GLU A 249 7.24 10.82 -10.65
C GLU A 249 8.71 10.56 -11.00
N VAL A 250 9.02 9.48 -11.72
CA VAL A 250 10.39 9.18 -12.16
C VAL A 250 10.93 10.26 -13.10
N ALA A 251 10.08 10.79 -13.98
CA ALA A 251 10.47 11.87 -14.89
C ALA A 251 10.67 13.19 -14.13
N THR A 252 9.85 13.45 -13.11
CA THR A 252 9.97 14.60 -12.21
C THR A 252 11.28 14.54 -11.42
N LEU A 253 11.61 13.40 -10.82
CA LEU A 253 12.86 13.18 -10.09
C LEU A 253 14.10 13.36 -10.97
N LEU A 254 14.03 12.98 -12.25
CA LEU A 254 15.12 13.19 -13.21
C LEU A 254 15.32 14.67 -13.59
N ALA A 255 14.27 15.49 -13.46
CA ALA A 255 14.30 16.91 -13.79
C ALA A 255 14.76 17.79 -12.61
N GLU A 256 14.78 17.26 -11.38
CA GLU A 256 15.24 17.99 -10.19
C GLU A 256 16.76 18.18 -10.21
N PRO A 257 17.27 19.41 -10.02
CA PRO A 257 18.69 19.72 -10.16
C PRO A 257 19.57 19.23 -9.00
N ASP A 258 18.98 18.81 -7.88
CA ASP A 258 19.68 18.38 -6.67
C ASP A 258 19.37 16.92 -6.35
N HIS A 259 20.12 16.00 -6.97
CA HIS A 259 19.98 14.55 -6.73
C HIS A 259 20.52 14.09 -5.37
N THR A 260 20.97 15.03 -4.50
CA THR A 260 21.55 14.71 -3.19
C THR A 260 20.53 14.61 -2.07
N GLN A 261 19.35 15.25 -2.20
CA GLN A 261 18.30 15.18 -1.20
C GLN A 261 17.28 14.09 -1.56
N ARG A 262 17.68 12.82 -1.38
CA ARG A 262 16.76 11.69 -1.47
C ARG A 262 15.97 11.58 -0.16
N ASP A 263 14.90 12.36 -0.04
CA ASP A 263 13.98 12.40 1.11
C ASP A 263 13.34 11.04 1.47
N TRP A 264 13.52 10.01 0.62
CA TRP A 264 13.15 8.62 0.94
C TRP A 264 13.98 7.99 2.07
N GLN A 265 15.14 8.57 2.44
CA GLN A 265 16.01 8.01 3.49
C GLN A 265 15.52 8.28 4.92
N ASP A 266 14.63 9.25 5.13
CA ASP A 266 14.19 9.66 6.49
C ASP A 266 12.83 9.08 6.90
N THR A 267 12.28 8.12 6.14
CA THR A 267 10.98 7.49 6.45
C THR A 267 11.06 5.97 6.69
N LEU A 268 12.11 5.49 7.37
CA LEU A 268 12.25 4.11 7.84
C LEU A 268 12.16 4.00 9.36
#